data_AF-A0A844FUZ4-F1
#
_entry.id   AF-A0A844FUZ4-F1
#
_cell.length_a   1.000
_cell.length_b   1.000
_cell.length_c   1.000
_cell.angle_alpha   90.00
_cell.angle_beta   90.00
_cell.angle_gamma   90.00
#
_symmetry.space_group_name_H-M   'P 1'
#
loop_
_entity.id
_entity.type
_entity.pdbx_description
1 polymer ?
#
loop_
_entity_poly.entity_id
_entity_poly.type
_entity_poly.pdbx_seq_one_letter_code
_entity_poly.pdbx_strand_id
1 'polypeptide(L)'
;MLTFILPAIVVIALSLPLIKVFKGEASVNSAKKRLGLHISGVVGAAALVLFLGVANAPVFAAGSAITGTIAQGLGFLAAALATGMSALGAGIAVAAAAPAAIGAFSENAENFGRSLIFVALGEGVAIYGLLISILIINQL
;
A
#
# COMPACT_ATOMS: atom_id res chain seq x y z
N MET A 1 -3.45 24.36 -1.06
CA MET A 1 -3.90 23.53 -2.20
C MET A 1 -2.78 22.70 -2.81
N LEU A 2 -1.59 23.26 -3.05
CA LEU A 2 -0.46 22.53 -3.64
C LEU A 2 -0.02 21.28 -2.83
N THR A 3 -0.14 21.33 -1.49
CA THR A 3 0.17 20.23 -0.57
C THR A 3 -0.66 18.95 -0.79
N PHE A 4 -1.88 19.06 -1.32
CA PHE A 4 -2.73 17.89 -1.63
C PHE A 4 -2.67 17.50 -3.11
N ILE A 5 -2.46 18.48 -3.99
CA ILE A 5 -2.37 18.26 -5.44
C ILE A 5 -1.08 17.52 -5.80
N LEU A 6 0.05 17.89 -5.19
CA LEU A 6 1.34 17.30 -5.51
C LEU A 6 1.40 15.79 -5.17
N PRO A 7 0.98 15.34 -3.97
CA PRO A 7 0.87 13.89 -3.68
C PRO A 7 -0.08 13.16 -4.62
N ALA A 8 -1.22 13.76 -4.97
CA ALA A 8 -2.18 13.15 -5.89
C ALA A 8 -1.57 12.94 -7.28
N ILE A 9 -0.83 13.91 -7.81
CA ILE A 9 -0.13 13.78 -9.09
C ILE A 9 0.93 12.68 -9.04
N VAL A 10 1.68 12.58 -7.94
CA VAL A 10 2.69 11.51 -7.75
C VAL A 10 2.03 10.13 -7.75
N VAL A 11 0.91 9.97 -7.04
CA VAL A 11 0.16 8.70 -7.02
C VAL A 11 -0.36 8.34 -8.42
N ILE A 12 -0.92 9.31 -9.15
CA ILE A 12 -1.38 9.10 -10.53
C ILE A 12 -0.21 8.69 -11.43
N ALA A 13 0.91 9.41 -11.38
CA ALA A 13 2.10 9.14 -12.20
C ALA A 13 2.68 7.75 -11.92
N LEU A 14 2.77 7.35 -10.65
CA LEU A 14 3.23 6.02 -10.25
C LEU A 14 2.26 4.91 -10.71
N SER A 15 0.98 5.22 -10.87
CA SER A 15 -0.05 4.25 -11.30
C SER A 15 -0.15 4.10 -12.82
N LEU A 16 0.37 5.04 -13.61
CA LEU A 16 0.34 5.00 -15.09
C LEU A 16 0.87 3.69 -15.71
N PRO A 17 1.98 3.09 -15.22
CA PRO A 17 2.49 1.82 -15.75
C PRO A 17 1.49 0.66 -15.66
N LEU A 18 0.54 0.71 -14.73
CA LEU A 18 -0.43 -0.37 -14.50
C LEU A 18 -1.65 -0.32 -15.42
N ILE A 19 -1.94 0.81 -16.07
CA ILE A 19 -3.15 0.99 -16.90
C ILE A 19 -3.25 -0.10 -17.98
N LYS A 20 -2.14 -0.34 -18.69
CA LYS A 20 -2.10 -1.37 -19.75
C LYS A 20 -2.11 -2.80 -19.19
N VAL A 21 -1.77 -2.99 -17.92
CA VAL A 21 -1.89 -4.29 -17.24
C VAL A 21 -3.36 -4.57 -16.92
N PHE A 22 -4.07 -3.59 -16.36
CA PHE A 22 -5.50 -3.71 -16.07
C PHE A 22 -6.39 -3.80 -17.32
N LYS A 23 -5.97 -3.20 -18.44
CA LYS A 23 -6.66 -3.33 -19.73
C LYS A 23 -6.46 -4.69 -20.42
N GLY A 24 -5.62 -5.59 -19.87
CA GLY A 24 -5.33 -6.89 -20.49
C GLY A 24 -4.47 -6.82 -21.77
N GLU A 25 -4.05 -5.63 -22.19
CA GLU A 25 -3.25 -5.39 -23.40
C GLU A 25 -1.75 -5.69 -23.20
N ALA A 26 -1.34 -6.06 -21.98
CA ALA A 26 0.05 -6.34 -21.64
C ALA A 26 0.37 -7.83 -21.74
N SER A 27 1.44 -8.18 -22.47
CA SER A 27 2.01 -9.53 -22.42
C SER A 27 2.57 -9.83 -21.02
N VAL A 28 2.66 -11.12 -20.65
CA VAL A 28 3.17 -11.56 -19.32
C VAL A 28 4.51 -10.91 -18.97
N ASN A 29 5.44 -10.84 -19.93
CA ASN A 29 6.75 -10.22 -19.72
C ASN A 29 6.66 -8.70 -19.54
N SER A 30 5.75 -8.02 -20.25
CA SER A 30 5.50 -6.59 -20.10
C SER A 30 4.80 -6.29 -18.77
N ALA A 31 3.86 -7.13 -18.35
CA ALA A 31 3.16 -7.00 -17.08
C ALA A 31 4.11 -7.13 -15.89
N LYS A 32 5.00 -8.13 -15.89
CA LYS A 32 6.04 -8.30 -14.85
C LYS A 32 6.95 -7.05 -14.74
N LYS A 33 7.42 -6.53 -15.87
CA LYS A 33 8.26 -5.32 -15.90
C LYS A 33 7.51 -4.08 -15.40
N ARG A 34 6.25 -3.92 -15.77
CA ARG A 34 5.40 -2.78 -15.35
C ARG A 34 5.02 -2.84 -13.87
N LEU A 35 4.73 -4.03 -13.36
CA LEU A 35 4.48 -4.24 -11.94
C LEU A 35 5.76 -3.97 -11.13
N GLY A 36 6.91 -4.47 -11.60
CA GLY A 36 8.21 -4.17 -11.00
C GLY A 36 8.49 -2.66 -10.96
N LEU A 37 8.25 -1.95 -12.07
CA LEU A 37 8.40 -0.49 -12.14
C LEU A 37 7.46 0.25 -11.17
N HIS A 38 6.22 -0.21 -11.01
CA HIS A 38 5.27 0.38 -10.08
C HIS A 38 5.73 0.20 -8.63
N ILE A 39 6.08 -1.03 -8.22
CA ILE A 39 6.57 -1.34 -6.87
C ILE A 39 7.84 -0.54 -6.58
N SER A 40 8.82 -0.55 -7.50
CA SER A 40 10.06 0.21 -7.31
C SER A 40 9.82 1.72 -7.29
N GLY A 41 8.85 2.21 -8.07
CA GLY A 41 8.48 3.62 -8.09
C GLY A 41 7.83 4.06 -6.77
N VAL A 42 6.93 3.26 -6.21
CA VAL A 42 6.28 3.54 -4.92
C VAL A 42 7.31 3.50 -3.78
N VAL A 43 8.14 2.46 -3.71
CA VAL A 43 9.19 2.34 -2.69
C VAL A 43 10.23 3.44 -2.84
N GLY A 44 10.65 3.74 -4.07
CA GLY A 44 11.60 4.81 -4.38
C GLY A 44 11.07 6.19 -4.02
N ALA A 45 9.80 6.48 -4.30
CA ALA A 45 9.17 7.74 -3.91
C ALA A 45 9.07 7.87 -2.38
N ALA A 46 8.69 6.80 -1.68
CA ALA A 46 8.66 6.79 -0.21
C ALA A 46 10.06 7.00 0.39
N ALA A 47 11.08 6.30 -0.12
CA ALA A 47 12.47 6.47 0.31
C ALA A 47 13.01 7.87 0.01
N LEU A 48 12.67 8.45 -1.15
CA LEU A 48 13.06 9.82 -1.51
C LEU A 48 12.43 10.84 -0.57
N VAL A 49 11.14 10.72 -0.24
CA VAL A 49 10.48 11.61 0.71
C VAL A 49 11.14 11.53 2.09
N LEU A 50 11.48 10.33 2.55
CA LEU A 50 12.21 10.14 3.81
C LEU A 50 13.62 10.74 3.75
N PHE A 51 14.36 10.49 2.67
CA PHE A 51 15.71 11.00 2.49
C PHE A 51 15.73 12.53 2.42
N LEU A 52 14.82 13.15 1.65
CA LEU A 52 14.68 14.60 1.58
C LEU A 52 14.25 15.17 2.94
N GLY A 53 13.38 14.48 3.68
CA GLY A 53 13.00 14.89 5.04
C GLY A 53 14.20 14.94 5.99
N VAL A 54 15.11 13.97 5.91
CA VAL A 54 16.35 13.93 6.73
C VAL A 54 17.40 14.92 6.22
N ALA A 55 17.60 15.03 4.91
CA ALA A 55 18.61 15.89 4.29
C ALA A 55 18.27 17.40 4.40
N ASN A 56 16.99 17.75 4.53
CA ASN A 56 16.52 19.13 4.72
C ASN A 56 16.26 19.48 6.20
N ALA A 57 16.85 18.77 7.17
CA ALA A 57 16.85 19.21 8.56
C ALA A 57 17.41 20.64 8.63
N PRO A 58 16.64 21.65 9.11
CA PRO A 58 17.01 23.04 8.95
C PRO A 58 18.18 23.35 9.88
N VAL A 59 19.38 23.51 9.31
CA VAL A 59 20.50 24.05 10.07
C VAL A 59 20.32 25.55 10.34
N PHE A 60 19.67 26.38 9.50
CA PHE A 60 19.23 27.75 9.89
C PHE A 60 18.11 28.32 8.99
N ALA A 61 17.29 29.19 9.60
CA ALA A 61 16.48 30.30 9.04
C ALA A 61 15.01 30.10 8.58
N ALA A 62 14.11 30.65 9.42
CA ALA A 62 12.87 31.38 9.15
C ALA A 62 12.05 31.03 7.89
N GLY A 63 11.02 30.20 8.06
CA GLY A 63 9.95 30.04 7.07
C GLY A 63 9.11 28.79 7.34
N SER A 64 8.13 28.91 8.23
CA SER A 64 7.16 27.86 8.61
C SER A 64 7.78 26.56 9.12
N ALA A 65 8.12 26.55 10.42
CA ALA A 65 8.52 25.34 11.12
C ALA A 65 7.47 24.23 10.91
N ILE A 66 7.95 23.02 10.58
CA ILE A 66 7.14 21.80 10.63
C ILE A 66 6.52 21.74 12.03
N THR A 67 5.20 21.92 12.11
CA THR A 67 4.46 21.86 13.37
C THR A 67 4.30 20.39 13.73
N GLY A 68 5.27 19.82 14.45
CA GLY A 68 5.25 18.42 14.89
C GLY A 68 6.61 17.99 15.45
N THR A 69 6.60 17.11 16.45
CA THR A 69 7.84 16.53 16.99
C THR A 69 8.36 15.42 16.08
N ILE A 70 9.66 15.11 16.15
CA ILE A 70 10.23 13.93 15.48
C ILE A 70 9.50 12.66 15.91
N ALA A 71 9.09 12.57 17.19
CA ALA A 71 8.30 11.45 17.70
C ALA A 71 6.96 11.30 16.97
N GLN A 72 6.27 12.40 16.70
CA GLN A 72 5.00 12.40 15.97
C GLN A 72 5.21 11.99 14.50
N GLY A 73 6.29 12.45 13.86
CA GLY A 73 6.67 12.03 12.51
C GLY A 73 6.98 10.54 12.40
N LEU A 74 7.72 9.99 13.37
CA LEU A 74 7.97 8.55 13.46
C LEU A 74 6.69 7.75 13.72
N GLY A 75 5.75 8.30 14.49
CA GLY A 75 4.43 7.73 14.69
C GLY A 75 3.64 7.58 13.38
N PHE A 76 3.61 8.62 12.54
CA PHE A 76 2.96 8.54 11.23
C PHE A 76 3.64 7.54 10.29
N LEU A 77 4.97 7.44 10.32
CA LEU A 77 5.70 6.42 9.58
C LEU A 77 5.34 5.00 10.05
N ALA A 78 5.27 4.78 11.37
CA ALA A 78 4.86 3.50 11.94
C ALA A 78 3.43 3.13 11.54
N ALA A 79 2.50 4.09 11.55
CA ALA A 79 1.13 3.88 11.08
C ALA A 79 1.08 3.48 9.60
N ALA A 80 1.84 4.16 8.72
CA ALA A 80 1.91 3.84 7.31
C ALA A 80 2.48 2.43 7.05
N LEU A 81 3.55 2.05 7.77
CA LEU A 81 4.15 0.72 7.66
C LEU A 81 3.23 -0.38 8.19
N ALA A 82 2.53 -0.16 9.30
CA ALA A 82 1.60 -1.14 9.87
C ALA A 82 0.50 -1.54 8.88
N THR A 83 -0.16 -0.57 8.25
CA THR A 83 -1.17 -0.85 7.23
C THR A 83 -0.54 -1.39 5.93
N GLY A 84 0.57 -0.80 5.47
CA GLY A 84 1.21 -1.18 4.21
C GLY A 84 1.71 -2.63 4.21
N MET A 85 2.45 -3.04 5.25
CA MET A 85 2.96 -4.41 5.35
C MET A 85 1.85 -5.43 5.60
N SER A 86 0.84 -5.07 6.37
CA SER A 86 -0.31 -5.92 6.59
C SER A 86 -1.11 -6.17 5.30
N ALA A 87 -1.39 -5.12 4.53
CA ALA A 87 -2.07 -5.23 3.25
C ALA A 87 -1.29 -6.09 2.23
N LEU A 88 0.05 -6.00 2.23
CA LEU A 88 0.90 -6.88 1.42
C LEU A 88 0.76 -8.36 1.83
N GLY A 89 0.80 -8.65 3.13
CA GLY A 89 0.60 -10.00 3.65
C GLY A 89 -0.78 -10.56 3.31
N ALA A 90 -1.83 -9.76 3.48
CA ALA A 90 -3.20 -10.11 3.11
C ALA A 90 -3.32 -10.40 1.60
N GLY A 91 -2.72 -9.55 0.75
CA GLY A 91 -2.73 -9.74 -0.69
C GLY A 91 -2.07 -11.06 -1.13
N ILE A 92 -0.97 -11.45 -0.48
CA ILE A 92 -0.29 -12.75 -0.74
C ILE A 92 -1.19 -13.91 -0.33
N ALA A 93 -1.83 -13.85 0.84
CA ALA A 93 -2.74 -14.89 1.31
C ALA A 93 -3.96 -15.05 0.38
N VAL A 94 -4.59 -13.92 0.00
CA VAL A 94 -5.77 -13.90 -0.88
C VAL A 94 -5.43 -14.36 -2.29
N ALA A 95 -4.24 -14.04 -2.80
CA ALA A 95 -3.79 -14.51 -4.12
C ALA A 95 -3.73 -16.04 -4.25
N ALA A 96 -3.50 -16.75 -3.13
CA ALA A 96 -3.55 -18.21 -3.11
C ALA A 96 -4.96 -18.76 -2.79
N ALA A 97 -5.67 -18.15 -1.84
CA ALA A 97 -6.96 -18.62 -1.36
C ALA A 97 -8.10 -18.43 -2.37
N ALA A 98 -8.16 -17.28 -3.05
CA ALA A 98 -9.27 -16.95 -3.94
C ALA A 98 -9.35 -17.86 -5.19
N PRO A 99 -8.24 -18.16 -5.90
CA PRO A 99 -8.30 -19.11 -7.02
C PRO A 99 -8.69 -20.53 -6.59
N ALA A 100 -8.22 -20.98 -5.42
CA ALA A 100 -8.58 -22.29 -4.87
C ALA A 100 -10.07 -22.36 -4.50
N ALA A 101 -10.62 -21.28 -3.93
CA ALA A 101 -12.05 -21.17 -3.64
C ALA A 101 -12.91 -21.24 -4.92
N ILE A 102 -12.51 -20.55 -5.98
CA ILE A 102 -13.20 -20.58 -7.27
C ILE A 102 -13.12 -21.97 -7.92
N GLY A 103 -11.97 -22.65 -7.81
CA GLY A 103 -11.81 -24.02 -8.31
C GLY A 103 -12.71 -25.01 -7.57
N ALA A 104 -12.74 -24.96 -6.23
CA ALA A 104 -13.61 -25.81 -5.41
C ALA A 104 -15.10 -25.56 -5.70
N PHE A 105 -15.47 -24.29 -5.96
CA PHE A 105 -16.82 -23.93 -6.37
C PHE A 105 -17.22 -24.54 -7.72
N SER A 106 -16.29 -24.58 -8.69
CA SER A 106 -16.58 -25.19 -10.00
C SER A 106 -16.87 -26.69 -9.93
N GLU A 107 -16.36 -27.37 -8.90
CA GLU A 107 -16.58 -28.80 -8.68
C GLU A 107 -17.84 -29.06 -7.83
N ASN A 108 -18.04 -28.28 -6.78
CA ASN A 108 -19.24 -28.36 -5.95
C ASN A 108 -19.68 -26.97 -5.46
N ALA A 109 -20.84 -26.53 -5.94
CA ALA A 109 -21.42 -25.24 -5.60
C ALA A 109 -21.68 -25.05 -4.10
N GLU A 110 -21.94 -26.15 -3.36
CA GLU A 110 -22.18 -26.12 -1.91
C GLU A 110 -20.93 -25.72 -1.12
N ASN A 111 -19.73 -25.89 -1.70
CA ASN A 111 -18.47 -25.51 -1.06
C ASN A 111 -18.17 -24.00 -1.14
N PHE A 112 -18.88 -23.22 -1.97
CA PHE A 112 -18.61 -21.79 -2.16
C PHE A 112 -18.52 -21.01 -0.84
N GLY A 113 -19.53 -21.17 0.03
CA GLY A 113 -19.61 -20.44 1.29
C GLY A 113 -18.50 -20.83 2.25
N ARG A 114 -18.12 -22.11 2.30
CA ARG A 114 -17.02 -22.61 3.15
C ARG A 114 -15.67 -22.12 2.66
N SER A 115 -15.46 -22.08 1.35
CA SER A 115 -14.22 -21.60 0.74
C SER A 115 -14.06 -20.08 0.88
N LEU A 116 -15.15 -19.31 0.86
CA LEU A 116 -15.12 -17.85 1.04
C LEU A 116 -14.62 -17.44 2.43
N ILE A 117 -14.86 -18.26 3.46
CA ILE A 117 -14.37 -18.02 4.83
C ILE A 117 -12.85 -17.95 4.85
N PHE A 118 -12.15 -18.81 4.11
CA PHE A 118 -10.68 -18.81 4.06
C PHE A 118 -10.12 -17.57 3.35
N VAL A 119 -10.82 -17.07 2.33
CA VAL A 119 -10.44 -15.81 1.65
C VAL A 119 -10.64 -14.62 2.60
N ALA A 120 -11.81 -14.55 3.25
CA ALA A 120 -12.12 -13.50 4.22
C ALA A 120 -11.17 -13.50 5.43
N LEU A 121 -10.73 -14.68 5.87
CA LEU A 121 -9.74 -14.81 6.94
C LEU A 121 -8.38 -14.20 6.54
N GLY A 122 -8.00 -14.31 5.26
CA GLY A 122 -6.83 -13.63 4.70
C GLY A 122 -6.98 -12.10 4.69
N GLU A 123 -8.15 -11.59 4.31
CA GLU A 123 -8.44 -10.14 4.34
C GLU A 123 -8.47 -9.57 5.76
N GLY A 124 -8.84 -10.37 6.76
CA GLY A 124 -8.83 -9.97 8.18
C GLY A 124 -7.47 -9.43 8.63
N VAL A 125 -6.36 -9.92 8.07
CA VAL A 125 -5.01 -9.43 8.35
C VAL A 125 -4.91 -7.94 8.00
N ALA A 126 -5.37 -7.51 6.82
CA ALA A 126 -5.35 -6.12 6.39
C ALA A 126 -6.18 -5.21 7.31
N ILE A 127 -7.34 -5.69 7.76
CA ILE A 127 -8.21 -4.95 8.68
C ILE A 127 -7.50 -4.70 10.01
N TYR A 128 -6.80 -5.69 10.56
CA TYR A 128 -5.99 -5.47 11.76
C TYR A 128 -4.86 -4.46 11.52
N GLY A 129 -4.21 -4.49 10.35
CA GLY A 129 -3.19 -3.51 9.99
C GLY A 129 -3.71 -2.07 9.90
N LEU A 130 -4.94 -1.89 9.42
CA LEU A 130 -5.65 -0.62 9.41
C LEU A 130 -6.07 -0.20 10.83
N LEU A 131 -6.58 -1.13 11.64
CA LEU A 131 -6.97 -0.85 13.02
C LEU A 131 -5.77 -0.36 13.83
N ILE A 132 -4.62 -1.04 13.72
CA ILE A 132 -3.40 -0.64 14.43
C ILE A 132 -2.92 0.74 13.98
N SER A 133 -2.98 1.07 12.68
CA SER A 133 -2.56 2.41 12.22
C SER A 133 -3.49 3.51 12.73
N ILE A 134 -4.80 3.26 12.81
CA ILE A 134 -5.76 4.18 13.42
C ILE A 134 -5.46 4.37 14.91
N LEU A 135 -5.15 3.28 15.64
CA LEU A 135 -4.79 3.36 17.06
C LEU A 135 -3.50 4.16 17.27
N ILE A 136 -2.49 3.98 16.41
CA ILE A 136 -1.26 4.78 16.45
C ILE A 136 -1.61 6.25 16.24
N ILE A 137 -2.33 6.59 15.18
CA ILE A 137 -2.70 7.98 14.84
C ILE A 137 -3.52 8.63 15.96
N ASN A 138 -4.41 7.89 16.62
CA ASN A 138 -5.24 8.43 17.72
C ASN A 138 -4.44 8.72 19.00
N GLN A 139 -3.23 8.18 19.12
CA GLN A 139 -2.34 8.41 20.27
C GLN A 139 -1.28 9.50 19.99
N LEU A 140 -1.27 10.08 18.79
CA LEU A 140 -0.35 11.14 18.34
C LEU A 140 -0.99 12.53 18.43
#